data_AF-A0A1M5YCV8-F1
#
_entry.id   AF-A0A1M5YCV8-F1
#
_cell.length_a   1.000
_cell.length_b   1.000
_cell.length_c   1.000
_cell.angle_alpha   90.00
_cell.angle_beta   90.00
_cell.angle_gamma   90.00
#
_symmetry.space_group_name_H-M   'P 1'
#
loop_
_entity.id
_entity.type
_entity.pdbx_description
1 polymer ?
#
loop_
_entity_poly.entity_id
_entity_poly.type
_entity_poly.pdbx_seq_one_letter_code
_entity_poly.pdbx_strand_id
1 'polypeptide(L)'
;MAKDIMENLNWEGNSKAMYDAIIAAIPTLYRAGIKKKIGIWIEKHNIQDVTEDMVLKVVDEMAPEGYKKKLLSGIENLKTK
;
A
#
# COMPACT_ATOMS: atom_id res chain seq x y z
N MET A 1 -19.55 -1.78 12.35
CA MET A 1 -18.63 -2.63 11.55
C MET A 1 -17.83 -1.69 10.67
N ALA A 2 -16.53 -1.56 10.89
CA ALA A 2 -15.69 -0.81 9.97
C ALA A 2 -15.58 -1.65 8.69
N LYS A 3 -16.32 -1.26 7.65
CA LYS A 3 -16.13 -1.78 6.29
C LYS A 3 -14.65 -1.60 5.96
N ASP A 4 -13.96 -2.64 5.51
CA ASP A 4 -12.55 -2.50 5.14
C ASP A 4 -12.49 -1.50 3.99
N ILE A 5 -11.96 -0.30 4.24
CA ILE A 5 -11.89 0.80 3.28
C ILE A 5 -11.24 0.31 1.99
N MET A 6 -10.31 -0.64 2.10
CA MET A 6 -9.58 -1.25 0.98
C MET A 6 -10.47 -2.03 0.02
N GLU A 7 -11.62 -2.54 0.47
CA GLU A 7 -12.56 -3.32 -0.38
C GLU A 7 -13.38 -2.43 -1.34
N ASN A 8 -13.51 -1.14 -1.05
CA ASN A 8 -14.27 -0.21 -1.89
C ASN A 8 -13.38 0.63 -2.82
N LEU A 9 -12.08 0.34 -2.88
CA LEU A 9 -11.13 1.06 -3.75
C LEU A 9 -11.09 0.43 -5.14
N ASN A 10 -10.98 1.29 -6.15
CA ASN A 10 -10.70 0.87 -7.51
C ASN A 10 -9.19 0.69 -7.65
N TRP A 11 -8.75 -0.55 -7.81
CA TRP A 11 -7.34 -0.85 -8.02
C TRP A 11 -7.02 -0.87 -9.51
N GLU A 12 -6.17 0.05 -9.97
CA GLU A 12 -5.75 0.14 -11.36
C GLU A 12 -4.43 -0.59 -11.63
N GLY A 13 -4.33 -1.26 -12.78
CA GLY A 13 -3.12 -2.00 -13.17
C GLY A 13 -2.73 -3.06 -12.14
N ASN A 14 -1.45 -3.10 -11.76
CA ASN A 14 -0.92 -4.00 -10.72
C ASN A 14 -0.90 -3.39 -9.31
N SER A 15 -1.57 -2.26 -9.07
CA SER A 15 -1.52 -1.57 -7.77
C SER A 15 -1.95 -2.46 -6.61
N LYS A 16 -2.97 -3.32 -6.81
CA LYS A 16 -3.40 -4.30 -5.80
C LYS A 16 -2.32 -5.31 -5.48
N ALA A 17 -1.66 -5.85 -6.49
CA ALA A 17 -0.57 -6.82 -6.31
C ALA A 17 0.63 -6.19 -5.59
N MET A 18 0.95 -4.92 -5.90
CA MET A 18 1.99 -4.17 -5.19
C MET A 18 1.63 -3.97 -3.72
N TYR A 19 0.39 -3.57 -3.42
CA TYR A 19 -0.09 -3.44 -2.05
C TYR A 19 0.00 -4.79 -1.29
N ASP A 20 -0.49 -5.87 -1.89
CA ASP A 20 -0.45 -7.19 -1.27
C ASP A 20 0.99 -7.66 -1.00
N ALA A 21 1.91 -7.39 -1.93
CA ALA A 21 3.34 -7.67 -1.76
C ALA A 21 3.96 -6.86 -0.60
N ILE A 22 3.61 -5.58 -0.45
CA ILE A 22 4.05 -4.76 0.70
C ILE A 22 3.53 -5.37 2.00
N ILE A 23 2.23 -5.66 2.08
CA ILE A 23 1.63 -6.23 3.29
C ILE A 23 2.23 -7.60 3.62
N ALA A 24 2.52 -8.42 2.60
CA ALA A 24 3.16 -9.72 2.78
C ALA A 24 4.59 -9.60 3.34
N ALA A 25 5.35 -8.59 2.91
CA ALA A 25 6.70 -8.31 3.40
C ALA A 25 6.75 -7.83 4.86
N ILE A 26 5.61 -7.38 5.40
CA ILE A 26 5.49 -6.90 6.78
C ILE A 26 5.24 -8.08 7.72
N PRO A 27 5.91 -8.16 8.89
CA PRO A 27 5.65 -9.20 9.88
C PRO A 27 4.18 -9.19 10.33
N THR A 28 3.60 -10.39 10.49
CA THR A 28 2.15 -10.57 10.75
C THR A 28 1.63 -9.71 11.91
N LEU A 29 2.42 -9.57 12.98
CA LEU A 29 2.10 -8.74 14.16
C LEU A 29 1.81 -7.27 13.82
N TYR A 30 2.42 -6.73 12.76
CA TYR A 30 2.28 -5.33 12.35
C TYR A 30 1.30 -5.11 11.20
N ARG A 31 0.89 -6.17 10.48
CA ARG A 31 0.06 -6.06 9.26
C ARG A 31 -1.22 -5.28 9.51
N ALA A 32 -1.98 -5.63 10.56
CA ALA A 32 -3.24 -4.97 10.88
C ALA A 32 -3.06 -3.46 11.15
N GLY A 33 -2.00 -3.08 11.88
CA GLY A 33 -1.68 -1.68 12.16
C GLY A 33 -1.30 -0.91 10.90
N ILE A 34 -0.53 -1.52 9.99
CA ILE A 34 -0.13 -0.90 8.73
C ILE A 34 -1.34 -0.76 7.79
N LYS A 35 -2.17 -1.81 7.63
CA LYS A 35 -3.42 -1.73 6.86
C LYS A 35 -4.29 -0.57 7.33
N LYS A 36 -4.47 -0.43 8.66
CA LYS A 36 -5.22 0.68 9.25
C LYS A 36 -4.60 2.04 8.93
N LYS A 37 -3.27 2.19 9.05
CA LYS A 37 -2.60 3.45 8.73
C LYS A 37 -2.75 3.83 7.26
N ILE A 38 -2.63 2.87 6.34
CA ILE A 38 -2.83 3.11 4.90
C ILE A 38 -4.29 3.52 4.67
N GLY A 39 -5.26 2.86 5.32
CA GLY A 39 -6.68 3.21 5.22
C GLY A 39 -6.95 4.65 5.64
N ILE A 40 -6.39 5.08 6.78
CA ILE A 40 -6.50 6.47 7.26
C ILE A 40 -5.88 7.46 6.26
N TRP A 41 -4.74 7.11 5.65
CA TRP A 41 -4.12 7.97 4.64
C TRP A 41 -5.00 8.09 3.39
N ILE A 42 -5.56 6.99 2.90
CA ILE A 42 -6.48 6.97 1.76
C ILE A 42 -7.73 7.82 2.03
N GLU A 43 -8.34 7.68 3.21
CA GLU A 43 -9.49 8.50 3.62
C GLU A 43 -9.12 9.98 3.71
N LYS A 44 -7.98 10.31 4.35
CA LYS A 44 -7.51 11.70 4.48
C LYS A 44 -7.28 12.37 3.13
N HIS A 45 -6.85 11.61 2.13
CA HIS A 45 -6.58 12.09 0.79
C HIS A 45 -7.78 11.92 -0.17
N ASN A 46 -8.92 11.41 0.32
CA ASN A 46 -10.14 11.12 -0.45
C ASN A 46 -9.86 10.32 -1.73
N ILE A 47 -9.02 9.29 -1.60
CA ILE A 47 -8.59 8.45 -2.72
C ILE A 47 -9.64 7.36 -2.95
N GLN A 48 -10.08 7.23 -4.21
CA GLN A 48 -10.95 6.15 -4.66
C GLN A 48 -10.23 5.22 -5.63
N ASP A 49 -9.43 5.80 -6.53
CA ASP A 49 -8.62 5.06 -7.49
C ASP A 49 -7.18 4.95 -6.99
N VAL A 50 -6.70 3.71 -6.81
CA VAL A 50 -5.35 3.42 -6.37
C VAL A 50 -4.54 2.94 -7.55
N THR A 51 -3.55 3.74 -7.92
CA THR A 51 -2.58 3.44 -8.99
C THR A 51 -1.27 2.91 -8.42
N GLU A 52 -0.43 2.34 -9.27
CA GLU A 52 0.88 1.83 -8.89
C GLU A 52 1.79 2.92 -8.32
N ASP A 53 1.78 4.11 -8.92
CA ASP A 53 2.56 5.26 -8.45
C ASP A 53 2.11 5.73 -7.06
N MET A 54 0.81 5.60 -6.75
CA MET A 54 0.31 5.92 -5.41
C MET A 54 0.79 4.92 -4.37
N VAL A 55 0.83 3.63 -4.70
CA VAL A 55 1.36 2.60 -3.80
C VAL A 55 2.85 2.87 -3.50
N LEU A 56 3.64 3.25 -4.52
CA LEU A 56 5.03 3.65 -4.34
C LEU A 56 5.16 4.88 -3.42
N LYS A 57 4.33 5.90 -3.64
CA LYS A 57 4.32 7.13 -2.83
C LYS A 57 3.97 6.85 -1.37
N VAL A 58 2.99 5.98 -1.12
CA VAL A 58 2.60 5.56 0.24
C VAL A 58 3.76 4.88 0.96
N VAL A 59 4.48 3.98 0.27
CA VAL A 59 5.67 3.35 0.85
C VAL A 59 6.75 4.38 1.15
N ASP A 60 7.00 5.32 0.23
CA ASP A 60 7.99 6.37 0.47
C ASP A 60 7.58 7.33 1.60
N GLU A 61 6.31 7.68 1.76
CA GLU A 61 5.88 8.56 2.84
C GLU A 61 5.81 7.86 4.21
N MET A 62 5.40 6.59 4.25
CA MET A 62 5.05 5.91 5.50
C MET A 62 6.10 4.93 6.01
N ALA A 63 6.93 4.35 5.14
CA ALA A 63 7.92 3.37 5.57
C ALA A 63 9.15 4.06 6.19
N PRO A 64 9.69 3.53 7.30
CA PRO A 64 10.98 3.99 7.82
C PRO A 64 12.09 3.77 6.79
N GLU A 65 13.10 4.65 6.76
CA GLU A 65 14.17 4.63 5.74
C GLU A 65 14.85 3.26 5.56
N GLY A 66 15.08 2.54 6.67
CA GLY A 66 15.69 1.20 6.63
C GLY A 66 14.85 0.12 5.93
N TYR A 67 13.54 0.35 5.79
CA TYR A 67 12.61 -0.57 5.12
C TYR A 67 12.16 -0.07 3.74
N LYS A 68 12.21 1.25 3.48
CA LYS A 68 11.82 1.85 2.19
C LYS A 68 12.46 1.13 1.02
N LYS A 69 13.80 1.06 0.99
CA LYS A 69 14.54 0.45 -0.12
C LYS A 69 14.13 -1.00 -0.36
N LYS A 70 13.96 -1.78 0.72
CA LYS A 70 13.57 -3.19 0.63
C LYS A 70 12.14 -3.36 0.09
N LEU A 71 11.21 -2.55 0.57
CA LEU A 71 9.80 -2.60 0.14
C LEU A 71 9.66 -2.13 -1.32
N LEU A 72 10.31 -1.02 -1.68
CA LEU A 72 10.30 -0.48 -3.04
C LEU A 72 10.90 -1.47 -4.04
N SER A 73 12.09 -2.03 -3.78
CA SER A 73 12.67 -3.04 -4.67
C SER A 73 11.83 -4.32 -4.77
N GLY A 74 11.01 -4.63 -3.75
CA GLY A 74 10.11 -5.78 -3.76
C GLY A 74 8.90 -5.62 -4.68
N ILE A 75 8.49 -4.38 -4.97
CA ILE A 75 7.32 -4.06 -5.79
C ILE A 75 7.65 -3.39 -7.13
N GLU A 76 8.89 -2.93 -7.30
CA GLU A 76 9.37 -2.31 -8.54
C GLU A 76 9.24 -3.25 -9.75
N ASN A 77 9.43 -4.56 -9.54
CA ASN A 77 9.25 -5.57 -10.58
C ASN A 77 7.78 -5.84 -10.95
N LEU A 78 6.83 -5.36 -10.15
CA LEU A 78 5.40 -5.49 -10.39
C LEU A 78 4.83 -4.27 -11.11
N LYS A 79 5.61 -3.19 -11.21
CA LYS A 79 5.20 -1.98 -11.92
C LYS A 79 4.98 -2.31 -13.40
N THR A 80 3.81 -2.01 -13.92
CA THR A 80 3.53 -2.08 -15.36
C THR A 80 3.74 -0.72 -16.02
N LYS A 81 4.22 -0.74 -17.26
CA LYS A 81 4.55 0.46 -18.05
C LYS A 81 3.31 1.26 -18.41
#